data_AF-A0A3S0IM98-F1
#
_entry.id   AF-A0A3S0IM98-F1
#
_cell.length_a   1.000
_cell.length_b   1.000
_cell.length_c   1.000
_cell.angle_alpha   90.00
_cell.angle_beta   90.00
_cell.angle_gamma   90.00
#
_symmetry.space_group_name_H-M   'P 1'
#
loop_
_entity.id
_entity.type
_entity.pdbx_description
1 polymer ?
#
loop_
_entity_poly.entity_id
_entity_poly.type
_entity_poly.pdbx_seq_one_letter_code
_entity_poly.pdbx_strand_id
1 'polypeptide(L)'
;MADVRTEPSGPRVFLLGLAGFIVFETVAYFLLSWLTSGLGEQNQMQPENTIVRNWVKTTVFLLGHLTLVVVALLTLSNQLPRHYRGQIMRWFLLSLVVMFLLLWPLFD
;
A
#
# COMPACT_ATOMS: atom_id res chain seq x y z
N MET A 1 -19.57 22.24 19.97
CA MET A 1 -19.17 20.94 19.38
C MET A 1 -19.57 20.99 17.92
N ALA A 2 -18.60 20.98 16.99
CA ALA A 2 -18.90 21.11 15.57
C ALA A 2 -19.40 19.75 15.04
N ASP A 3 -20.66 19.71 14.64
CA ASP A 3 -21.23 18.61 13.87
C ASP A 3 -20.42 18.43 12.59
N VAL A 4 -19.59 17.39 12.56
CA VAL A 4 -18.98 16.89 11.33
C VAL A 4 -20.12 16.23 10.55
N ARG A 5 -20.87 17.05 9.80
CA ARG A 5 -21.76 16.56 8.75
C ARG A 5 -20.90 15.80 7.75
N THR A 6 -20.81 14.50 7.99
CA THR A 6 -20.24 13.55 7.06
C THR A 6 -21.31 13.40 5.99
N GLU A 7 -21.27 14.25 4.96
CA GLU A 7 -22.12 14.02 3.80
C GLU A 7 -21.83 12.60 3.33
N PRO A 8 -22.85 11.75 3.13
CA PRO A 8 -22.62 10.39 2.68
C PRO A 8 -22.00 10.48 1.29
N SER A 9 -20.68 10.30 1.22
CA SER A 9 -19.97 10.07 -0.02
C SER A 9 -20.71 8.95 -0.74
N GLY A 10 -21.43 9.29 -1.82
CA GLY A 10 -22.34 8.35 -2.46
C GLY A 10 -21.62 7.06 -2.87
N PRO A 11 -22.33 5.94 -3.04
CA PRO A 11 -21.73 4.64 -3.36
C PRO A 11 -20.80 4.69 -4.58
N ARG A 12 -21.06 5.60 -5.53
CA ARG A 12 -20.20 5.85 -6.70
C ARG A 12 -18.81 6.40 -6.33
N VAL A 13 -18.73 7.34 -5.38
CA VAL A 13 -17.46 7.93 -4.91
C VAL A 13 -16.63 6.88 -4.16
N PHE A 14 -17.31 6.03 -3.39
CA PHE A 14 -16.66 4.89 -2.74
C PHE A 14 -16.10 3.88 -3.75
N LEU A 15 -16.89 3.49 -4.76
CA LEU A 15 -16.46 2.56 -5.80
C LEU A 15 -15.29 3.09 -6.64
N LEU A 16 -15.30 4.39 -6.99
CA LEU A 16 -14.17 5.02 -7.67
C LEU A 16 -12.91 5.03 -6.80
N GLY A 17 -13.05 5.33 -5.50
CA GLY A 17 -11.94 5.25 -4.55
C GLY A 17 -11.39 3.83 -4.42
N LEU A 18 -12.26 2.82 -4.36
CA LEU A 18 -11.88 1.41 -4.30
C LEU A 18 -11.14 0.96 -5.56
N ALA A 19 -11.66 1.31 -6.74
CA ALA A 19 -11.01 0.99 -8.01
C ALA A 19 -9.63 1.65 -8.12
N GLY A 20 -9.53 2.93 -7.74
CA GLY A 20 -8.25 3.65 -7.71
C GLY A 20 -7.26 3.02 -6.73
N PHE A 21 -7.73 2.61 -5.54
CA PHE A 21 -6.93 1.92 -4.54
C PHE A 21 -6.38 0.58 -5.07
N ILE A 22 -7.23 -0.26 -5.67
CA ILE A 22 -6.82 -1.56 -6.22
C ILE A 22 -5.79 -1.37 -7.33
N VAL A 23 -6.02 -0.43 -8.24
CA VAL A 23 -5.08 -0.14 -9.33
C VAL A 23 -3.74 0.34 -8.76
N PHE A 24 -3.76 1.26 -7.79
CA PHE A 24 -2.56 1.75 -7.14
C PHE A 24 -1.76 0.62 -6.47
N GLU A 25 -2.40 -0.21 -5.65
CA GLU A 25 -1.74 -1.32 -4.95
C GLU A 25 -1.16 -2.35 -5.93
N THR A 26 -1.90 -2.66 -7.00
CA THR A 26 -1.44 -3.60 -8.02
C THR A 26 -0.19 -3.07 -8.73
N VAL A 27 -0.21 -1.80 -9.14
CA VAL A 27 0.94 -1.16 -9.80
C VAL A 27 2.12 -1.06 -8.84
N ALA A 28 1.90 -0.67 -7.59
CA ALA A 28 2.92 -0.58 -6.57
C ALA A 28 3.58 -1.95 -6.32
N TYR A 29 2.78 -3.02 -6.20
CA TYR A 29 3.26 -4.38 -6.03
C TYR A 29 4.14 -4.82 -7.19
N PHE A 30 3.69 -4.70 -8.44
CA PHE A 30 4.48 -5.12 -9.59
C PHE A 30 5.77 -4.30 -9.74
N LEU A 31 5.70 -2.99 -9.52
CA LEU A 31 6.86 -2.11 -9.60
C LEU A 31 7.91 -2.46 -8.53
N LEU A 32 7.48 -2.67 -7.28
CA LEU A 32 8.37 -3.03 -6.18
C LEU A 32 8.88 -4.47 -6.28
N SER A 33 8.04 -5.40 -6.71
CA SER A 33 8.44 -6.80 -6.96
C SER A 33 9.52 -6.86 -8.04
N TRP A 34 9.35 -6.08 -9.12
CA TRP A 34 10.38 -5.95 -10.15
C TRP A 34 11.67 -5.31 -9.62
N LEU A 35 11.60 -4.21 -8.87
CA LEU A 35 12.76 -3.55 -8.26
C LEU A 35 13.50 -4.44 -7.25
N THR A 36 12.77 -5.28 -6.52
CA THR A 36 13.31 -6.19 -5.50
C THR A 36 13.62 -7.58 -6.04
N SER A 37 13.44 -7.82 -7.35
CA SER A 37 13.66 -9.14 -7.98
C SER A 37 15.10 -9.63 -7.86
N GLY A 38 16.08 -8.71 -7.83
CA GLY A 38 17.50 -9.02 -7.62
C GLY A 38 17.91 -9.12 -6.15
N LEU A 39 16.99 -8.93 -5.20
CA LEU A 39 17.27 -8.94 -3.76
C LEU A 39 16.69 -10.20 -3.11
N GLY A 40 17.52 -10.94 -2.38
CA GLY A 40 17.11 -12.13 -1.63
C GLY A 40 16.74 -13.33 -2.50
N GLU A 41 16.20 -14.35 -1.87
CA GLU A 41 15.64 -15.53 -2.54
C GLU A 41 14.12 -15.45 -2.62
N GLN A 42 13.57 -16.09 -3.65
CA GLN A 42 12.12 -16.19 -3.83
C GLN A 42 11.50 -17.10 -2.76
N ASN A 43 12.12 -18.23 -2.46
CA ASN A 43 11.54 -19.24 -1.57
C ASN A 43 12.01 -19.07 -0.11
N GLN A 44 11.09 -18.82 0.82
CA GLN A 44 11.37 -18.76 2.26
C GLN A 44 11.43 -20.15 2.95
N MET A 45 10.92 -21.22 2.32
CA MET A 45 10.91 -22.58 2.85
C MET A 45 12.11 -23.40 2.35
N GLN A 46 13.33 -22.96 2.66
CA GLN A 46 14.55 -23.72 2.39
C GLN A 46 15.06 -24.45 3.64
N PRO A 47 15.70 -25.63 3.49
CA PRO A 47 16.26 -26.39 4.61
C PRO A 47 17.40 -25.65 5.34
N GLU A 48 18.13 -24.76 4.65
CA GLU A 48 19.18 -23.88 5.20
C GLU A 48 18.70 -22.43 5.38
N ASN A 49 17.51 -22.26 5.98
CA ASN A 49 16.84 -20.96 6.13
C ASN A 49 17.71 -19.91 6.84
N THR A 50 18.38 -19.07 6.07
CA THR A 50 19.06 -17.88 6.57
C THR A 50 18.08 -16.72 6.56
N ILE A 51 17.30 -16.60 7.64
CA ILE A 51 16.30 -15.53 7.86
C ILE A 51 16.81 -14.15 7.40
N VAL A 52 18.09 -13.84 7.66
CA VAL A 52 18.76 -12.58 7.32
C VAL A 52 18.77 -12.26 5.82
N ARG A 53 18.83 -13.27 4.95
CA ARG A 53 19.02 -13.08 3.51
C ARG A 53 17.78 -12.49 2.81
N ASN A 54 16.60 -12.82 3.31
CA ASN A 54 15.35 -12.25 2.82
C ASN A 54 14.92 -10.98 3.58
N TRP A 55 15.51 -10.70 4.75
CA TRP A 55 15.22 -9.47 5.51
C TRP A 55 15.49 -8.19 4.74
N VAL A 56 16.54 -8.16 3.90
CA VAL A 56 16.84 -7.00 3.06
C VAL A 56 15.73 -6.79 2.04
N LYS A 57 15.28 -7.86 1.35
CA LYS A 57 14.18 -7.80 0.37
C LYS A 57 12.89 -7.30 1.04
N THR A 58 12.54 -7.87 2.20
CA THR A 58 11.37 -7.47 3.00
C THR A 58 11.46 -6.01 3.39
N THR A 59 12.60 -5.57 3.93
CA THR A 59 12.78 -4.18 4.40
C THR A 59 12.67 -3.19 3.25
N VAL A 60 13.33 -3.45 2.12
CA VAL A 60 13.28 -2.59 0.93
C VAL A 60 11.85 -2.54 0.37
N PHE A 61 11.15 -3.68 0.33
CA PHE A 61 9.77 -3.73 -0.14
C PHE A 61 8.83 -2.90 0.75
N LEU A 62 8.90 -3.08 2.08
CA LEU A 62 8.06 -2.35 3.04
C LEU A 62 8.34 -0.85 3.01
N LEU A 63 9.62 -0.45 3.02
CA LEU A 63 9.98 0.97 2.97
C LEU A 63 9.62 1.60 1.62
N GLY A 64 9.80 0.87 0.51
CA GLY A 64 9.41 1.31 -0.82
C GLY A 64 7.90 1.51 -0.93
N HIS A 65 7.11 0.56 -0.42
CA HIS A 65 5.65 0.64 -0.40
C HIS A 65 5.19 1.82 0.45
N LEU A 66 5.69 1.93 1.69
CA LEU A 66 5.39 3.08 2.56
C LEU A 66 5.72 4.42 1.89
N THR A 67 6.86 4.49 1.18
CA THR A 67 7.25 5.70 0.44
C THR A 67 6.24 6.03 -0.66
N LEU A 68 5.83 5.05 -1.47
CA LEU A 68 4.82 5.24 -2.51
C LEU A 68 3.49 5.71 -1.91
N VAL A 69 3.07 5.11 -0.80
CA VAL A 69 1.83 5.47 -0.11
C VAL A 69 1.90 6.89 0.44
N VAL A 70 3.02 7.30 1.03
CA VAL A 70 3.20 8.66 1.54
C VAL A 70 3.20 9.67 0.39
N VAL A 71 3.88 9.38 -0.72
CA VAL A 71 3.85 10.24 -1.92
C VAL A 71 2.43 10.36 -2.48
N ALA A 72 1.71 9.25 -2.58
CA ALA A 72 0.31 9.23 -2.99
C ALA A 72 -0.57 10.05 -2.04
N LEU A 73 -0.37 9.90 -0.72
CA LEU A 73 -1.09 10.68 0.29
C LEU A 73 -0.83 12.18 0.15
N LEU A 74 0.44 12.59 -0.04
CA LEU A 74 0.81 14.00 -0.18
C LEU A 74 0.24 14.61 -1.47
N THR A 75 0.33 13.89 -2.59
CA THR A 75 -0.21 14.32 -3.88
C THR A 75 -1.74 14.44 -3.84
N LEU A 76 -2.43 13.43 -3.31
CA LEU A 76 -3.89 13.45 -3.12
C LEU A 76 -4.32 14.53 -2.12
N SER A 77 -3.58 14.73 -1.02
CA SER A 77 -3.87 15.78 -0.03
C SER A 77 -3.73 17.19 -0.61
N ASN A 78 -2.83 17.37 -1.58
CA ASN A 78 -2.66 18.63 -2.28
C ASN A 78 -3.73 18.87 -3.36
N GLN A 79 -4.27 17.79 -3.96
CA GLN A 79 -5.26 17.88 -5.04
C GLN A 79 -6.72 17.88 -4.55
N LEU A 80 -7.02 17.22 -3.42
CA LEU A 80 -8.40 17.00 -2.97
C LEU A 80 -8.88 18.03 -1.94
N PRO A 81 -10.12 18.53 -2.07
CA PRO A 81 -10.76 19.37 -1.07
C PRO A 81 -10.80 18.73 0.32
N ARG A 82 -10.71 19.55 1.38
CA ARG A 82 -10.67 19.12 2.80
C ARG A 82 -11.75 18.11 3.21
N HIS A 83 -12.88 18.07 2.51
CA HIS A 83 -13.99 17.16 2.77
C HIS A 83 -13.62 15.67 2.61
N TYR A 84 -12.73 15.31 1.67
CA TYR A 84 -12.38 13.90 1.41
C TYR A 84 -11.26 13.35 2.31
N ARG A 85 -10.68 14.17 3.19
CA ARG A 85 -9.52 13.79 4.02
C ARG A 85 -9.78 12.57 4.91
N GLY A 86 -11.00 12.44 5.46
CA GLY A 86 -11.37 11.29 6.28
C GLY A 86 -11.40 9.98 5.49
N GLN A 87 -11.82 10.02 4.22
CA GLN A 87 -11.85 8.85 3.34
C GLN A 87 -10.42 8.45 2.91
N ILE A 88 -9.57 9.43 2.57
CA ILE A 88 -8.16 9.19 2.22
C ILE A 88 -7.42 8.52 3.38
N MET A 89 -7.65 8.97 4.63
CA MET A 89 -7.01 8.35 5.80
C MET A 89 -7.41 6.88 5.97
N ARG A 90 -8.66 6.51 5.67
CA ARG A 90 -9.09 5.10 5.71
C ARG A 90 -8.38 4.25 4.65
N TRP A 91 -8.24 4.77 3.43
CA TRP A 91 -7.49 4.08 2.36
C TRP A 91 -6.01 3.94 2.69
N PHE A 92 -5.41 4.95 3.32
CA PHE A 92 -4.04 4.89 3.81
C PHE A 92 -3.87 3.77 4.85
N LEU A 93 -4.76 3.70 5.85
CA LEU A 93 -4.71 2.63 6.85
C LEU A 93 -4.93 1.24 6.23
N LEU A 94 -5.82 1.13 5.25
CA LEU A 94 -6.04 -0.11 4.50
C LEU A 94 -4.77 -0.52 3.73
N SER A 95 -4.10 0.45 3.10
CA SER A 95 -2.84 0.26 2.38
C SER A 95 -1.74 -0.33 3.27
N LEU A 96 -1.63 0.15 4.52
CA LEU A 96 -0.67 -0.41 5.48
C LEU A 96 -0.93 -1.88 5.77
N VAL A 97 -2.20 -2.30 5.90
CA VAL A 97 -2.54 -3.71 6.11
C VAL A 97 -2.23 -4.53 4.85
N VAL A 98 -2.61 -4.01 3.67
CA VAL A 98 -2.34 -4.65 2.38
C VAL A 98 -0.84 -4.83 2.14
N MET A 99 -0.02 -3.86 2.51
CA MET A 99 1.45 -3.95 2.41
C MET A 99 2.00 -5.21 3.09
N PHE A 100 1.49 -5.58 4.27
CA PHE A 100 1.90 -6.82 4.94
C PHE A 100 1.33 -8.07 4.26
N LEU A 101 0.09 -8.01 3.76
CA LEU A 101 -0.51 -9.12 3.01
C LEU A 101 0.24 -9.42 1.71
N LEU A 102 0.74 -8.37 1.03
CA LEU A 102 1.51 -8.47 -0.20
C LEU A 102 2.89 -9.14 0.00
N LEU A 103 3.37 -9.29 1.24
CA LEU A 103 4.57 -10.08 1.51
C LEU A 103 4.35 -11.56 1.19
N TRP A 104 3.13 -12.08 1.36
CA TRP A 104 2.84 -13.48 1.04
C TRP A 104 3.15 -13.82 -0.42
N PRO A 105 2.51 -13.18 -1.43
CA PRO A 105 2.82 -13.44 -2.83
C PRO A 105 4.22 -12.97 -3.27
N LEU A 106 4.97 -12.23 -2.44
CA LEU A 106 6.34 -11.81 -2.77
C LEU A 106 7.37 -12.94 -2.53
N PHE A 107 7.01 -13.91 -1.68
CA PHE A 107 7.86 -15.00 -1.19
C PHE A 107 7.29 -16.40 -1.46
N ASP A 108 6.16 -16.46 -2.17
CA ASP A 108 5.60 -17.68 -2.77
C ASP A 108 6.28 -17.95 -4.13
#